data_AF-A0A7T5E2I7-F1
#
_entry.id   AF-A0A7T5E2I7-F1
#
_cell.length_a   1.000
_cell.length_b   1.000
_cell.length_c   1.000
_cell.angle_alpha   90.00
_cell.angle_beta   90.00
_cell.angle_gamma   90.00
#
_symmetry.space_group_name_H-M   'P 1'
#
loop_
_entity.id
_entity.type
_entity.pdbx_description
1 polymer ?
#
loop_
_entity_poly.entity_id
_entity_poly.type
_entity_poly.pdbx_seq_one_letter_code
_entity_poly.pdbx_strand_id
1 'polypeptide(L)'
;MDEISTLQQISRLIASHSGIQVRPQDYKTLSEKLWQRTKALGLSSLNGYYQRLVQELGNPAREIQGSLGRGGLSEWQELYAILTINESYFFRDKNQYRLLRENLLPNLIQRKLREADSQGTRPRLRIWSAGCSTGEELYSIAIVLDEMQFSWHQWDVMLIGSDISQSAINHARKGIYSTWSFRQVSADIQKKYFHPRQQFFQISDTLRQQVAFQYGNLLQDPFPNQASRLYEIDLILCRNVFIYLDEQAISQIIQKFHQTMTPDGYLITGHTELYAQDTTQFHLISFPESIVYQKRAQAQSKGHPSPAVSSNVNLLLSTSPASPLGRSSLPRAAQRPTARPAAKAPIDSSPTLPWNSLKSSLDHNLEAALKDAEALLKQEAYTSAIERAKVIFSAHPHCDKAYKIAAHAYANMGNYDQAKQLCQQVLQRQPMNVDIYYLLAQIAEDQNEFEIAKDYLRKITYLDHSFVNAYLDLATIYEREHQPEKTQKMRSYALDLLSKLPPDTVLDIHSGTTAGQWRDHLQKRSEAS
;
A
#
# COMPACT_ATOMS: atom_id res chain seq x y z
N MET A 1 0.86 -37.49 -5.95
CA MET A 1 1.37 -36.16 -6.35
C MET A 1 1.65 -35.42 -5.05
N ASP A 2 2.84 -34.86 -4.88
CA ASP A 2 3.25 -34.19 -3.64
C ASP A 2 2.39 -32.93 -3.38
N GLU A 3 1.93 -32.72 -2.15
CA GLU A 3 1.04 -31.62 -1.77
C GLU A 3 1.71 -30.26 -2.00
N ILE A 4 3.03 -30.18 -1.81
CA ILE A 4 3.84 -28.99 -2.11
C ILE A 4 3.79 -28.66 -3.61
N SER A 5 3.83 -29.69 -4.47
CA SER A 5 3.74 -29.51 -5.92
C SER A 5 2.38 -28.96 -6.34
N THR A 6 1.29 -29.46 -5.75
CA THR A 6 -0.07 -28.96 -6.02
C THR A 6 -0.27 -27.54 -5.52
N LEU A 7 0.26 -27.18 -4.33
CA LEU A 7 0.20 -25.82 -3.81
C LEU A 7 0.89 -24.83 -4.74
N GLN A 8 2.07 -25.18 -5.26
CA GLN A 8 2.78 -24.38 -6.26
C GLN A 8 1.99 -24.25 -7.58
N GLN A 9 1.30 -25.31 -8.02
CA GLN A 9 0.44 -25.25 -9.20
C GLN A 9 -0.72 -24.27 -9.00
N ILE A 10 -1.40 -24.33 -7.85
CA ILE A 10 -2.48 -23.39 -7.50
C ILE A 10 -1.94 -21.95 -7.43
N SER A 11 -0.78 -21.75 -6.80
CA SER A 11 -0.15 -20.42 -6.73
C SER A 11 0.15 -19.85 -8.12
N ARG A 12 0.67 -20.66 -9.05
CA ARG A 12 0.91 -20.23 -10.44
C ARG A 12 -0.40 -19.94 -11.18
N LEU A 13 -1.45 -20.72 -10.92
CA LEU A 13 -2.77 -20.52 -11.52
C LEU A 13 -3.42 -19.21 -11.03
N ILE A 14 -3.26 -18.87 -9.75
CA ILE A 14 -3.69 -17.59 -9.19
C ILE A 14 -2.95 -16.44 -9.88
N ALA A 15 -1.62 -16.53 -9.97
CA ALA A 15 -0.80 -15.51 -10.61
C ALA A 15 -1.17 -15.32 -12.08
N SER A 16 -1.32 -16.41 -12.86
CA SER A 16 -1.70 -16.30 -14.27
C SER A 16 -3.10 -15.71 -14.47
N HIS A 17 -4.05 -16.03 -13.59
CA HIS A 17 -5.43 -15.58 -13.75
C HIS A 17 -5.69 -14.19 -13.16
N SER A 18 -4.99 -13.77 -12.11
CA SER A 18 -5.26 -12.48 -11.42
C SER A 18 -4.07 -11.52 -11.38
N GLY A 19 -2.87 -11.99 -11.71
CA GLY A 19 -1.62 -11.28 -11.48
C GLY A 19 -1.12 -11.36 -10.03
N ILE A 20 -1.93 -11.85 -9.08
CA ILE A 20 -1.57 -11.89 -7.66
C ILE A 20 -0.46 -12.91 -7.44
N GLN A 21 0.70 -12.43 -7.00
CA GLN A 21 1.86 -13.24 -6.70
C GLN A 21 1.88 -13.62 -5.22
N VAL A 22 1.71 -14.91 -4.92
CA VAL A 22 1.91 -15.43 -3.57
C VAL A 22 3.38 -15.77 -3.37
N ARG A 23 4.00 -15.17 -2.35
CA ARG A 23 5.43 -15.39 -2.05
C ARG A 23 5.62 -16.74 -1.33
N PRO A 24 6.78 -17.40 -1.51
CA PRO A 24 7.04 -18.70 -0.85
C PRO A 24 6.86 -18.68 0.66
N GLN A 25 7.19 -17.57 1.34
CA GLN A 25 6.98 -17.43 2.78
C GLN A 25 5.50 -17.50 3.20
N ASP A 26 4.58 -17.13 2.31
CA ASP A 26 3.14 -17.07 2.58
C ASP A 26 2.43 -18.39 2.22
N TYR A 27 3.16 -19.40 1.73
CA TYR A 27 2.60 -20.68 1.29
C TYR A 27 1.89 -21.44 2.41
N LYS A 28 2.35 -21.28 3.65
CA LYS A 28 1.65 -21.87 4.81
C LYS A 28 0.25 -21.29 4.95
N THR A 29 0.14 -19.96 4.98
CA THR A 29 -1.13 -19.24 5.08
C THR A 29 -2.02 -19.50 3.86
N LEU A 30 -1.43 -19.55 2.67
CA LEU A 30 -2.15 -19.93 1.45
C LEU A 30 -2.73 -21.35 1.58
N SER A 31 -1.93 -22.32 2.01
CA SER A 31 -2.38 -23.71 2.17
C SER A 31 -3.55 -23.82 3.14
N GLU A 32 -3.49 -23.13 4.29
CA GLU A 32 -4.58 -23.09 5.26
C GLU A 32 -5.88 -22.54 4.65
N LYS A 33 -5.80 -21.43 3.92
CA LYS A 33 -6.92 -20.81 3.20
C LYS A 33 -7.50 -21.73 2.12
N LEU A 34 -6.64 -22.36 1.32
CA LEU A 34 -7.06 -23.31 0.28
C LEU A 34 -7.75 -24.54 0.88
N TRP A 35 -7.25 -25.06 2.00
CA TRP A 35 -7.88 -26.18 2.70
C TRP A 35 -9.25 -25.81 3.27
N GLN A 36 -9.44 -24.58 3.76
CA GLN A 36 -10.78 -24.10 4.16
C GLN A 36 -11.76 -24.14 2.99
N ARG A 37 -11.36 -23.63 1.81
CA ARG A 37 -12.19 -23.67 0.59
C ARG A 37 -12.44 -25.09 0.09
N THR A 38 -11.41 -25.92 0.08
CA THR A 38 -11.47 -27.33 -0.30
C THR A 38 -12.53 -28.06 0.53
N LYS A 39 -12.53 -27.85 1.86
CA LYS A 39 -13.54 -28.42 2.77
C LYS A 39 -14.93 -27.84 2.53
N ALA A 40 -15.05 -26.53 2.30
CA ALA A 40 -16.34 -25.88 2.02
C ALA A 40 -17.02 -26.43 0.74
N LEU A 41 -16.23 -26.89 -0.23
CA LEU A 41 -16.72 -27.55 -1.45
C LEU A 41 -16.93 -29.06 -1.31
N GLY A 42 -16.69 -29.65 -0.14
CA GLY A 42 -16.79 -31.10 0.08
C GLY A 42 -15.70 -31.90 -0.63
N LEU A 43 -14.58 -31.26 -1.00
CA LEU A 43 -13.44 -31.91 -1.62
C LEU A 43 -12.48 -32.45 -0.56
N SER A 44 -11.77 -33.54 -0.88
CA SER A 44 -10.87 -34.23 0.05
C SER A 44 -9.38 -33.95 -0.20
N SER A 45 -9.03 -33.19 -1.24
CA SER A 45 -7.63 -32.89 -1.58
C SER A 45 -7.47 -31.56 -2.29
N LEU A 46 -6.31 -30.91 -2.10
CA LEU A 46 -5.92 -29.71 -2.84
C LEU A 46 -5.85 -29.95 -4.35
N ASN A 47 -5.51 -31.17 -4.79
CA ASN A 47 -5.53 -31.49 -6.22
C ASN A 47 -6.95 -31.49 -6.77
N GLY A 48 -7.93 -32.02 -6.02
CA GLY A 48 -9.34 -31.89 -6.37
C GLY A 48 -9.78 -30.42 -6.45
N TYR A 49 -9.30 -29.57 -5.54
CA TYR A 49 -9.57 -28.13 -5.58
C TYR A 49 -8.93 -27.44 -6.79
N TYR A 50 -7.67 -27.75 -7.10
CA TYR A 50 -7.00 -27.28 -8.32
C TYR A 50 -7.78 -27.65 -9.58
N GLN A 51 -8.21 -28.91 -9.72
CA GLN A 51 -9.00 -29.35 -10.88
C GLN A 51 -10.33 -28.61 -10.97
N ARG A 52 -10.99 -28.32 -9.83
CA ARG A 52 -12.19 -27.49 -9.81
C ARG A 52 -11.93 -26.07 -10.33
N LEU A 53 -10.86 -25.41 -9.89
CA LEU A 53 -10.49 -24.08 -10.37
C LEU A 53 -10.22 -24.07 -11.88
N VAL A 54 -9.48 -25.07 -12.39
CA VAL A 54 -9.19 -25.22 -13.83
C VAL A 54 -10.47 -25.48 -14.63
N GLN A 55 -11.38 -26.30 -14.11
CA GLN A 55 -12.65 -26.61 -14.77
C GLN A 55 -13.54 -25.36 -14.93
N GLU A 56 -13.56 -24.46 -13.93
CA GLU A 56 -14.30 -23.20 -14.00
C GLU A 56 -13.71 -22.27 -15.08
N LEU A 57 -12.38 -22.16 -15.17
CA LEU A 57 -11.73 -21.38 -16.24
C LEU A 57 -12.03 -21.92 -17.65
N GLY A 58 -12.19 -23.24 -17.79
CA GLY A 58 -12.52 -23.87 -19.06
C GLY A 58 -13.98 -23.70 -19.51
N ASN A 59 -14.87 -23.19 -18.65
CA ASN A 59 -16.30 -23.01 -18.95
C ASN A 59 -16.82 -21.64 -18.49
N PRO A 60 -16.37 -20.52 -19.10
CA PRO A 60 -16.80 -19.17 -18.71
C PRO A 60 -18.32 -18.95 -18.85
N ALA A 61 -19.02 -19.74 -19.68
CA ALA A 61 -20.49 -19.70 -19.80
C ALA A 61 -21.23 -20.04 -18.49
N ARG A 62 -20.59 -20.73 -17.53
CA ARG A 62 -21.18 -21.02 -16.20
C ARG A 62 -21.03 -19.88 -15.19
N GLU A 63 -20.11 -18.94 -15.40
CA GLU A 63 -20.06 -17.72 -14.58
C GLU A 63 -21.31 -16.86 -14.77
N ILE A 64 -21.87 -16.86 -15.99
CA ILE A 64 -23.10 -16.13 -16.33
C ILE A 64 -24.36 -16.89 -15.87
N GLN A 65 -24.32 -18.23 -15.83
CA GLN A 65 -25.45 -19.08 -15.40
C GLN A 65 -25.61 -19.27 -13.88
N GLY A 66 -24.78 -18.61 -13.05
CA GLY A 66 -25.04 -18.45 -11.61
C GLY A 66 -26.29 -17.59 -11.31
N SER A 67 -26.87 -16.94 -12.33
CA SER A 67 -28.00 -16.01 -12.17
C SER A 67 -29.40 -16.67 -12.17
N LEU A 68 -29.55 -17.97 -12.49
CA LEU A 68 -30.88 -18.58 -12.65
C LEU A 68 -31.09 -19.99 -12.07
N GLY A 69 -30.21 -20.53 -11.21
CA GLY A 69 -30.37 -21.93 -10.75
C GLY A 69 -30.00 -22.26 -9.29
N ARG A 70 -28.87 -21.77 -8.77
CA ARG A 70 -28.47 -21.85 -7.35
C ARG A 70 -27.49 -20.71 -7.09
N GLY A 71 -27.93 -19.65 -6.41
CA GLY A 71 -27.22 -18.38 -6.28
C GLY A 71 -25.98 -18.43 -5.37
N GLY A 72 -24.86 -18.94 -5.87
CA GLY A 72 -23.53 -18.82 -5.27
C GLY A 72 -22.58 -18.03 -6.16
N LEU A 73 -21.58 -17.38 -5.55
CA LEU A 73 -20.43 -16.78 -6.24
C LEU A 73 -19.59 -17.87 -6.93
N SER A 74 -18.80 -17.51 -7.96
CA SER A 74 -17.82 -18.46 -8.52
C SER A 74 -16.77 -18.82 -7.47
N GLU A 75 -16.15 -20.00 -7.56
CA GLU A 75 -15.13 -20.36 -6.56
C GLU A 75 -13.92 -19.44 -6.66
N TRP A 76 -13.63 -18.92 -7.85
CA TRP A 76 -12.63 -17.86 -8.03
C TRP A 76 -12.93 -16.61 -7.21
N GLN A 77 -14.18 -16.14 -7.21
CA GLN A 77 -14.58 -14.97 -6.41
C GLN A 77 -14.44 -15.22 -4.90
N GLU A 78 -14.80 -16.42 -4.45
CA GLU A 78 -14.63 -16.84 -3.06
C GLU A 78 -13.14 -16.94 -2.67
N LEU A 79 -12.30 -17.46 -3.57
CA LEU A 79 -10.86 -17.52 -3.40
C LEU A 79 -10.25 -16.11 -3.32
N TYR A 80 -10.60 -15.20 -4.22
CA TYR A 80 -10.09 -13.82 -4.18
C TYR A 80 -10.49 -13.08 -2.92
N ALA A 81 -11.70 -13.31 -2.40
CA ALA A 81 -12.16 -12.69 -1.16
C ALA A 81 -11.27 -13.05 0.05
N ILE A 82 -10.69 -14.26 0.08
CA ILE A 82 -9.79 -14.68 1.17
C ILE A 82 -8.31 -14.42 0.87
N LEU A 83 -7.92 -14.24 -0.39
CA LEU A 83 -6.54 -13.94 -0.78
C LEU A 83 -6.21 -12.44 -0.66
N THR A 84 -7.18 -11.57 -0.97
CA THR A 84 -6.97 -10.11 -0.97
C THR A 84 -6.98 -9.54 0.45
N ILE A 85 -6.04 -8.62 0.72
CA ILE A 85 -6.03 -7.83 1.96
C ILE A 85 -6.75 -6.52 1.66
N ASN A 86 -8.03 -6.44 2.04
CA ASN A 86 -8.90 -5.30 1.79
C ASN A 86 -8.79 -4.22 2.87
N GLU A 87 -7.57 -3.77 3.19
CA GLU A 87 -7.42 -2.62 4.07
C GLU A 87 -7.67 -1.34 3.25
N SER A 88 -8.75 -0.61 3.53
CA SER A 88 -9.04 0.69 2.93
C SER A 88 -9.63 1.64 3.96
N TYR A 89 -9.53 2.95 3.69
CA TYR A 89 -10.11 4.00 4.52
C TYR A 89 -10.18 5.32 3.77
N PHE A 90 -11.08 6.18 4.24
CA PHE A 90 -11.30 7.48 3.64
C PHE A 90 -10.05 8.35 3.77
N PHE A 91 -9.66 8.97 2.66
CA PHE A 91 -8.47 9.82 2.55
C PHE A 91 -7.18 9.12 2.98
N ARG A 92 -7.05 7.82 2.64
CA ARG A 92 -5.80 7.06 2.74
C ARG A 92 -4.74 7.77 1.92
N ASP A 93 -3.83 8.48 2.61
CA ASP A 93 -2.85 9.45 2.10
C ASP A 93 -3.35 10.90 1.91
N LYS A 94 -3.38 11.65 3.01
CA LYS A 94 -3.82 13.06 3.01
C LYS A 94 -3.06 13.95 2.03
N ASN A 95 -1.79 13.66 1.75
CA ASN A 95 -0.97 14.47 0.86
C ASN A 95 -1.38 14.27 -0.59
N GLN A 96 -1.61 13.03 -1.03
CA GLN A 96 -2.14 12.77 -2.38
C GLN A 96 -3.55 13.34 -2.57
N TYR A 97 -4.42 13.29 -1.55
CA TYR A 97 -5.73 13.94 -1.62
C TYR A 97 -5.67 15.48 -1.62
N ARG A 98 -4.69 16.08 -0.90
CA ARG A 98 -4.40 17.50 -1.01
C ARG A 98 -3.99 17.87 -2.44
N LEU A 99 -3.06 17.10 -3.02
CA LEU A 99 -2.62 17.28 -4.40
C LEU A 99 -3.79 17.18 -5.40
N LEU A 100 -4.68 16.19 -5.22
CA LEU A 100 -5.90 16.05 -6.01
C LEU A 100 -6.78 17.29 -5.92
N ARG A 101 -7.08 17.75 -4.70
CA ARG A 101 -7.97 18.88 -4.43
C ARG A 101 -7.40 20.21 -4.93
N GLU A 102 -6.12 20.47 -4.68
CA GLU A 102 -5.52 21.78 -4.87
C GLU A 102 -4.91 21.96 -6.27
N ASN A 103 -4.53 20.86 -6.94
CA ASN A 103 -3.85 20.93 -8.23
C ASN A 103 -4.52 20.08 -9.32
N LEU A 104 -4.62 18.76 -9.16
CA LEU A 104 -4.96 17.89 -10.28
C LEU A 104 -6.42 18.03 -10.74
N LEU A 105 -7.38 17.96 -9.81
CA LEU A 105 -8.81 18.07 -10.14
C LEU A 105 -9.18 19.47 -10.66
N PRO A 106 -8.75 20.60 -10.04
CA PRO A 106 -9.00 21.93 -10.60
C PRO A 106 -8.48 22.09 -12.02
N ASN A 107 -7.23 21.70 -12.28
CA ASN A 107 -6.63 21.79 -13.61
C ASN A 107 -7.34 20.88 -14.62
N LEU A 108 -7.70 19.66 -14.21
CA LEU A 108 -8.44 18.74 -15.07
C LEU A 108 -9.82 19.28 -15.44
N ILE A 109 -10.59 19.76 -14.45
CA ILE A 109 -11.91 20.36 -14.64
C ILE A 109 -11.81 21.56 -15.57
N GLN A 110 -10.84 22.46 -15.37
CA GLN A 110 -10.68 23.63 -16.23
C GLN A 110 -10.37 23.25 -17.68
N ARG A 111 -9.51 22.25 -17.90
CA ARG A 111 -9.23 21.75 -19.26
C ARG A 111 -10.48 21.18 -19.91
N LYS A 112 -11.25 20.35 -19.19
CA LYS A 112 -12.47 19.75 -19.72
C LYS A 112 -13.57 20.76 -20.02
N LEU A 113 -13.67 21.84 -19.25
CA LEU A 113 -14.55 22.96 -19.56
C LEU A 113 -14.16 23.64 -20.88
N ARG A 114 -12.87 23.94 -21.08
CA ARG A 114 -12.39 24.55 -22.33
C ARG A 114 -12.58 23.64 -23.53
N GLU A 115 -12.30 22.35 -23.38
CA GLU A 115 -12.55 21.33 -24.42
C GLU A 115 -14.04 21.33 -24.81
N ALA A 116 -14.94 21.29 -23.82
CA ALA A 116 -16.37 21.26 -24.05
C ALA A 116 -16.91 22.54 -24.72
N ASP A 117 -16.44 23.71 -24.26
CA ASP A 117 -16.78 25.02 -24.83
C ASP A 117 -16.35 25.10 -26.31
N SER A 118 -15.11 24.68 -26.60
CA SER A 118 -14.59 24.65 -27.98
C SER A 118 -15.36 23.70 -28.92
N GLN A 119 -16.01 22.69 -28.37
CA GLN A 119 -16.77 21.69 -29.11
C GLN A 119 -18.29 21.95 -29.09
N GLY A 120 -18.77 22.93 -28.33
CA GLY A 120 -20.20 23.16 -28.10
C GLY A 120 -20.91 21.98 -27.44
N THR A 121 -20.21 21.21 -26.61
CA THR A 121 -20.75 20.00 -25.95
C THR A 121 -20.84 20.17 -24.44
N ARG A 122 -21.50 19.22 -23.78
CA ARG A 122 -21.51 19.14 -22.32
C ARG A 122 -20.14 18.66 -21.82
N PRO A 123 -19.54 19.30 -20.80
CA PRO A 123 -18.26 18.85 -20.26
C PRO A 123 -18.41 17.48 -19.60
N ARG A 124 -17.37 16.65 -19.73
CA ARG A 124 -17.32 15.29 -19.20
C ARG A 124 -16.17 15.11 -18.24
N LEU A 125 -16.40 14.29 -17.21
CA LEU A 125 -15.38 13.91 -16.24
C LEU A 125 -15.50 12.42 -15.92
N ARG A 126 -14.48 11.65 -16.28
CA ARG A 126 -14.40 10.21 -16.08
C ARG A 126 -13.25 9.86 -15.15
N ILE A 127 -13.56 9.36 -13.96
CA ILE A 127 -12.58 8.95 -12.94
C ILE A 127 -12.77 7.47 -12.63
N TRP A 128 -11.67 6.73 -12.57
CA TRP A 128 -11.65 5.32 -12.24
C TRP A 128 -10.74 5.04 -11.04
N SER A 129 -11.29 4.50 -9.96
CA SER A 129 -10.53 3.85 -8.88
C SER A 129 -10.41 2.35 -9.19
N ALA A 130 -9.24 1.94 -9.66
CA ALA A 130 -8.86 0.58 -10.00
C ALA A 130 -8.26 -0.12 -8.78
N GLY A 131 -8.89 -1.20 -8.30
CA GLY A 131 -8.61 -1.80 -6.99
C GLY A 131 -9.23 -0.98 -5.85
N CYS A 132 -10.50 -0.60 -6.01
CA CYS A 132 -11.18 0.32 -5.09
C CYS A 132 -11.52 -0.28 -3.71
N SER A 133 -11.30 -1.59 -3.52
CA SER A 133 -11.62 -2.34 -2.32
C SER A 133 -13.06 -2.09 -1.84
N THR A 134 -13.26 -1.70 -0.59
CA THR A 134 -14.57 -1.41 0.02
C THR A 134 -15.13 -0.02 -0.33
N GLY A 135 -14.53 0.69 -1.29
CA GLY A 135 -15.07 1.88 -1.93
C GLY A 135 -14.65 3.22 -1.33
N GLU A 136 -13.93 3.24 -0.20
CA GLU A 136 -13.53 4.48 0.46
C GLU A 136 -12.74 5.43 -0.44
N GLU A 137 -11.90 4.91 -1.34
CA GLU A 137 -11.12 5.75 -2.27
C GLU A 137 -12.02 6.53 -3.24
N LEU A 138 -12.94 5.84 -3.93
CA LEU A 138 -13.83 6.49 -4.89
C LEU A 138 -14.78 7.48 -4.20
N TYR A 139 -15.28 7.12 -3.02
CA TYR A 139 -16.11 8.03 -2.25
C TYR A 139 -15.33 9.23 -1.71
N SER A 140 -14.06 9.08 -1.34
CA SER A 140 -13.21 10.22 -1.01
C SER A 140 -13.06 11.18 -2.19
N ILE A 141 -12.93 10.67 -3.43
CA ILE A 141 -12.94 11.52 -4.63
C ILE A 141 -14.29 12.24 -4.80
N ALA A 142 -15.41 11.54 -4.63
CA ALA A 142 -16.73 12.15 -4.71
C ALA A 142 -16.91 13.27 -3.67
N ILE A 143 -16.41 13.06 -2.44
CA ILE A 143 -16.39 14.09 -1.40
C ILE A 143 -15.51 15.27 -1.78
N VAL A 144 -14.30 15.04 -2.31
CA VAL A 144 -13.42 16.14 -2.74
C VAL A 144 -14.08 17.00 -3.82
N LEU A 145 -14.73 16.37 -4.81
CA LEU A 145 -15.48 17.09 -5.83
C LEU A 145 -16.62 17.92 -5.23
N ASP A 146 -17.38 17.36 -4.30
CA ASP A 146 -18.48 18.09 -3.64
C ASP A 146 -17.97 19.26 -2.77
N GLU A 147 -16.87 19.07 -2.03
CA GLU A 147 -16.21 20.13 -1.26
C GLU A 147 -15.63 21.25 -2.15
N MET A 148 -15.30 20.94 -3.40
CA MET A 148 -14.92 21.91 -4.43
C MET A 148 -16.14 22.61 -5.08
N GLN A 149 -17.35 22.35 -4.60
CA GLN A 149 -18.62 22.87 -5.16
C GLN A 149 -18.81 22.48 -6.62
N PHE A 150 -18.43 21.25 -6.98
CA PHE A 150 -18.54 20.76 -8.35
C PHE A 150 -20.00 20.71 -8.83
N SER A 151 -20.27 21.30 -9.99
CA SER A 151 -21.61 21.41 -10.58
C SER A 151 -22.07 20.11 -11.25
N TRP A 152 -22.34 19.04 -10.49
CA TRP A 152 -22.72 17.71 -10.99
C TRP A 152 -23.75 17.72 -12.15
N HIS A 153 -24.76 18.59 -12.06
CA HIS A 153 -25.87 18.71 -13.02
C HIS A 153 -25.47 19.29 -14.38
N GLN A 154 -24.31 19.95 -14.48
CA GLN A 154 -23.80 20.54 -15.71
C GLN A 154 -22.84 19.60 -16.45
N TRP A 155 -22.47 18.46 -15.86
CA TRP A 155 -21.42 17.57 -16.36
C TRP A 155 -21.94 16.17 -16.69
N ASP A 156 -21.39 15.52 -17.70
CA ASP A 156 -21.47 14.06 -17.85
C ASP A 156 -20.39 13.42 -16.98
N VAL A 157 -20.78 12.93 -15.81
CA VAL A 157 -19.85 12.45 -14.79
C VAL A 157 -19.90 10.95 -14.69
N MET A 158 -18.72 10.33 -14.63
CA MET A 158 -18.58 8.91 -14.39
C MET A 158 -17.50 8.67 -13.34
N LEU A 159 -17.92 8.23 -12.15
CA LEU A 159 -17.03 7.78 -11.08
C LEU A 159 -17.19 6.27 -10.94
N ILE A 160 -16.21 5.50 -11.39
CA ILE A 160 -16.25 4.03 -11.33
C ILE A 160 -15.19 3.50 -10.37
N GLY A 161 -15.58 2.55 -9.54
CA GLY A 161 -14.69 1.73 -8.73
C GLY A 161 -14.74 0.29 -9.23
N SER A 162 -13.58 -0.32 -9.48
CA SER A 162 -13.51 -1.74 -9.78
C SER A 162 -12.58 -2.48 -8.83
N ASP A 163 -12.91 -3.72 -8.51
CA ASP A 163 -12.12 -4.58 -7.65
C ASP A 163 -12.34 -6.05 -8.01
N ILE A 164 -11.32 -6.88 -7.77
CA ILE A 164 -11.38 -8.33 -8.00
C ILE A 164 -12.15 -9.04 -6.86
N SER A 165 -12.34 -8.38 -5.72
CA SER A 165 -13.11 -8.90 -4.59
C SER A 165 -14.58 -8.52 -4.72
N GLN A 166 -15.42 -9.48 -5.12
CA GLN A 166 -16.87 -9.26 -5.23
C GLN A 166 -17.52 -8.90 -3.88
N SER A 167 -16.97 -9.41 -2.77
CA SER A 167 -17.42 -9.07 -1.42
C SER A 167 -17.12 -7.60 -1.07
N ALA A 168 -15.94 -7.10 -1.46
CA ALA A 168 -15.57 -5.69 -1.28
C ALA A 168 -16.45 -4.76 -2.13
N ILE A 169 -16.73 -5.12 -3.39
CA ILE A 169 -17.68 -4.40 -4.25
C ILE A 169 -19.09 -4.34 -3.65
N ASN A 170 -19.57 -5.46 -3.09
CA ASN A 170 -20.88 -5.48 -2.44
C ASN A 170 -20.91 -4.60 -1.19
N HIS A 171 -19.80 -4.50 -0.46
CA HIS A 171 -19.65 -3.56 0.65
C HIS A 171 -19.67 -2.10 0.15
N ALA A 172 -18.89 -1.77 -0.88
CA ALA A 172 -18.81 -0.43 -1.48
C ALA A 172 -20.19 0.09 -1.94
N ARG A 173 -21.00 -0.77 -2.56
CA ARG A 173 -22.37 -0.46 -2.98
C ARG A 173 -23.32 -0.17 -1.80
N LYS A 174 -23.13 -0.86 -0.67
CA LYS A 174 -23.87 -0.57 0.56
C LYS A 174 -23.45 0.77 1.15
N GLY A 175 -22.16 1.09 1.08
CA GLY A 175 -21.59 2.35 1.58
C GLY A 175 -21.73 2.49 3.10
N ILE A 176 -21.60 1.38 3.84
CA ILE A 176 -21.76 1.32 5.30
C ILE A 176 -20.42 0.99 5.92
N TYR A 177 -19.88 1.92 6.70
CA TYR A 177 -18.52 1.90 7.21
C TYR A 177 -18.49 1.92 8.74
N SER A 178 -17.46 1.31 9.30
CA SER A 178 -17.21 1.38 10.75
C SER A 178 -16.40 2.63 11.10
N THR A 179 -16.29 2.95 12.40
CA THR A 179 -15.43 4.03 12.91
C THR A 179 -13.97 3.92 12.44
N TRP A 180 -13.51 2.70 12.10
CA TRP A 180 -12.16 2.47 11.59
C TRP A 180 -11.88 3.17 10.26
N SER A 181 -12.86 3.21 9.34
CA SER A 181 -12.72 3.83 8.01
C SER A 181 -12.53 5.34 8.07
N PHE A 182 -12.85 6.00 9.21
CA PHE A 182 -12.79 7.45 9.38
C PHE A 182 -11.48 7.96 9.99
N ARG A 183 -10.45 7.11 10.09
CA ARG A 183 -9.20 7.43 10.81
C ARG A 183 -8.46 8.70 10.39
N GLN A 184 -8.62 9.09 9.14
CA GLN A 184 -8.00 10.30 8.58
C GLN A 184 -9.04 11.35 8.14
N VAL A 185 -10.31 11.18 8.52
CA VAL A 185 -11.43 12.06 8.15
C VAL A 185 -11.63 13.11 9.25
N SER A 186 -11.84 14.37 8.88
CA SER A 186 -12.21 15.41 9.85
C SER A 186 -13.64 15.23 10.34
N ALA A 187 -13.94 15.68 11.56
CA ALA A 187 -15.29 15.57 12.13
C ALA A 187 -16.34 16.29 11.26
N ASP A 188 -15.98 17.41 10.62
CA ASP A 188 -16.88 18.17 9.76
C ASP A 188 -17.25 17.40 8.48
N ILE A 189 -16.26 16.80 7.82
CA ILE A 189 -16.48 15.94 6.64
C ILE A 189 -17.32 14.72 7.04
N GLN A 190 -16.98 14.08 8.17
CA GLN A 190 -17.74 12.93 8.65
C GLN A 190 -19.21 13.30 8.90
N LYS A 191 -19.46 14.41 9.62
CA LYS A 191 -20.81 14.88 9.95
C LYS A 191 -21.61 15.30 8.71
N LYS A 192 -20.95 15.89 7.72
CA LYS A 192 -21.60 16.37 6.49
C LYS A 192 -22.01 15.22 5.56
N TYR A 193 -21.13 14.24 5.38
CA TYR A 193 -21.29 13.22 4.34
C TYR A 193 -21.73 11.85 4.83
N PHE A 194 -21.79 11.63 6.14
CA PHE A 194 -22.14 10.33 6.70
C PHE A 194 -23.26 10.44 7.74
N HIS A 195 -24.19 9.49 7.66
CA HIS A 195 -25.34 9.39 8.55
C HIS A 195 -25.17 8.17 9.48
N PRO A 196 -25.37 8.34 10.80
CA PRO A 196 -25.33 7.23 11.74
C PRO A 196 -26.36 6.15 11.37
N ARG A 197 -25.95 4.89 11.39
CA ARG A 197 -26.78 3.70 11.16
C ARG A 197 -26.40 2.62 12.17
N GLN A 198 -27.11 2.59 13.30
CA GLN A 198 -26.75 1.76 14.45
C GLN A 198 -25.29 2.01 14.88
N GLN A 199 -24.44 0.98 14.88
CA GLN A 199 -23.01 1.04 15.21
C GLN A 199 -22.11 1.43 14.01
N PHE A 200 -22.70 1.70 12.85
CA PHE A 200 -22.00 2.04 11.62
C PHE A 200 -22.39 3.43 11.11
N PHE A 201 -21.74 3.85 10.04
CA PHE A 201 -22.00 5.11 9.35
C PHE A 201 -22.27 4.81 7.89
N GLN A 202 -23.35 5.34 7.35
CA GLN A 202 -23.67 5.20 5.94
C GLN A 202 -23.34 6.50 5.20
N ILE A 203 -22.65 6.42 4.07
CA ILE A 203 -22.40 7.59 3.22
C ILE A 203 -23.72 8.15 2.66
N SER A 204 -23.78 9.47 2.49
CA SER A 204 -24.96 10.16 1.96
C SER A 204 -25.44 9.53 0.65
N ASP A 205 -26.77 9.37 0.53
CA ASP A 205 -27.36 8.77 -0.66
C ASP A 205 -27.10 9.62 -1.91
N THR A 206 -26.99 10.94 -1.76
CA THR A 206 -26.61 11.85 -2.84
C THR A 206 -25.27 11.47 -3.46
N LEU A 207 -24.22 11.27 -2.67
CA LEU A 207 -22.92 10.84 -3.21
C LEU A 207 -22.94 9.38 -3.68
N ARG A 208 -23.71 8.51 -3.00
CA ARG A 208 -23.88 7.11 -3.40
C ARG A 208 -24.47 6.96 -4.80
N GLN A 209 -25.33 7.87 -5.21
CA GLN A 209 -25.89 7.91 -6.57
C GLN A 209 -24.91 8.44 -7.63
N GLN A 210 -23.84 9.15 -7.23
CA GLN A 210 -22.82 9.67 -8.15
C GLN A 210 -21.74 8.63 -8.53
N VAL A 211 -21.68 7.51 -7.84
CA VAL A 211 -20.65 6.49 -8.02
C VAL A 211 -21.22 5.15 -8.47
N ALA A 212 -20.43 4.41 -9.23
CA ALA A 212 -20.75 3.04 -9.62
C ALA A 212 -19.60 2.09 -9.24
N PHE A 213 -19.95 0.90 -8.79
CA PHE A 213 -18.98 -0.14 -8.44
C PHE A 213 -19.23 -1.40 -9.25
N GLN A 214 -18.17 -2.00 -9.79
CA GLN A 214 -18.23 -3.22 -10.58
C GLN A 214 -17.10 -4.18 -10.20
N TYR A 215 -17.35 -5.47 -10.34
CA TYR A 215 -16.25 -6.45 -10.33
C TYR A 215 -15.33 -6.15 -11.51
N GLY A 216 -14.01 -6.29 -11.30
CA GLY A 216 -13.04 -6.13 -12.37
C GLY A 216 -11.70 -6.76 -12.05
N ASN A 217 -11.25 -7.67 -12.91
CA ASN A 217 -9.90 -8.22 -12.92
C ASN A 217 -9.03 -7.38 -13.88
N LEU A 218 -8.12 -6.58 -13.30
CA LEU A 218 -7.28 -5.66 -14.07
C LEU A 218 -6.39 -6.37 -15.10
N LEU A 219 -5.99 -7.62 -14.85
CA LEU A 219 -5.16 -8.38 -15.77
C LEU A 219 -6.00 -8.93 -16.94
N GLN A 220 -7.08 -9.67 -16.63
CA GLN A 220 -7.82 -10.45 -17.62
C GLN A 220 -8.91 -9.68 -18.36
N ASP A 221 -9.61 -8.77 -17.68
CA ASP A 221 -10.80 -8.16 -18.28
C ASP A 221 -10.40 -7.21 -19.41
N PRO A 222 -11.13 -7.20 -20.54
CA PRO A 222 -10.80 -6.32 -21.65
C PRO A 222 -11.16 -4.87 -21.31
N PHE A 223 -10.14 -4.00 -21.31
CA PHE A 223 -10.29 -2.54 -21.34
C PHE A 223 -9.16 -1.91 -22.18
N PRO A 224 -9.46 -0.85 -22.97
CA PRO A 224 -10.70 -0.08 -22.98
C PRO A 224 -11.92 -0.82 -23.53
N ASN A 225 -13.08 -0.64 -22.91
CA ASN A 225 -14.32 -1.35 -23.27
C ASN A 225 -15.56 -0.52 -22.94
N GLN A 226 -16.45 -0.37 -23.93
CA GLN A 226 -17.68 0.40 -23.79
C GLN A 226 -18.69 -0.27 -22.85
N ALA A 227 -18.77 -1.61 -22.84
CA ALA A 227 -19.71 -2.36 -22.02
C ALA A 227 -19.44 -2.17 -20.51
N SER A 228 -18.17 -2.16 -20.10
CA SER A 228 -17.74 -1.88 -18.72
C SER A 228 -17.60 -0.38 -18.43
N ARG A 229 -17.86 0.48 -19.42
CA ARG A 229 -17.66 1.93 -19.40
C ARG A 229 -16.23 2.38 -19.06
N LEU A 230 -15.25 1.48 -19.13
CA LEU A 230 -13.84 1.79 -18.92
C LEU A 230 -13.21 2.24 -20.24
N TYR A 231 -13.50 3.48 -20.65
CA TYR A 231 -12.91 4.07 -21.86
C TYR A 231 -12.77 5.59 -21.73
N GLU A 232 -11.70 6.10 -22.32
CA GLU A 232 -11.34 7.52 -22.35
C GLU A 232 -11.43 8.14 -20.94
N ILE A 233 -10.69 7.55 -20.00
CA ILE A 233 -10.66 7.95 -18.59
C ILE A 233 -9.73 9.14 -18.40
N ASP A 234 -10.18 10.14 -17.65
CA ASP A 234 -9.44 11.38 -17.41
C ASP A 234 -8.49 11.26 -16.20
N LEU A 235 -8.90 10.48 -15.19
CA LEU A 235 -8.09 10.17 -14.01
C LEU A 235 -8.25 8.71 -13.61
N ILE A 236 -7.13 7.98 -13.52
CA ILE A 236 -7.06 6.64 -12.93
C ILE A 236 -6.35 6.75 -11.57
N LEU A 237 -6.96 6.22 -10.52
CA LEU A 237 -6.32 5.93 -9.25
C LEU A 237 -6.14 4.42 -9.17
N CYS A 238 -4.92 3.95 -8.98
CA CYS A 238 -4.61 2.53 -8.80
C CYS A 238 -3.55 2.41 -7.70
N ARG A 239 -4.01 2.47 -6.45
CA ARG A 239 -3.16 2.72 -5.28
C ARG A 239 -3.21 1.53 -4.34
N ASN A 240 -2.05 1.07 -3.89
CA ASN A 240 -1.88 -0.10 -3.01
C ASN A 240 -2.37 -1.41 -3.64
N VAL A 241 -2.30 -1.49 -4.98
CA VAL A 241 -2.69 -2.68 -5.75
C VAL A 241 -1.45 -3.39 -6.32
N PHE A 242 -0.54 -2.64 -6.94
CA PHE A 242 0.61 -3.21 -7.64
C PHE A 242 1.58 -3.97 -6.73
N ILE A 243 1.58 -3.70 -5.43
CA ILE A 243 2.41 -4.39 -4.42
C ILE A 243 2.14 -5.91 -4.33
N TYR A 244 0.99 -6.36 -4.85
CA TYR A 244 0.59 -7.78 -4.88
C TYR A 244 0.84 -8.45 -6.23
N LEU A 245 1.22 -7.69 -7.26
CA LEU A 245 1.30 -8.17 -8.63
C LEU A 245 2.75 -8.42 -9.05
N ASP A 246 2.95 -9.36 -9.98
CA ASP A 246 4.26 -9.54 -10.60
C ASP A 246 4.54 -8.47 -11.69
N GLU A 247 5.82 -8.32 -12.06
CA GLU A 247 6.25 -7.28 -12.99
C GLU A 247 5.58 -7.38 -14.37
N GLN A 248 5.32 -8.60 -14.85
CA GLN A 248 4.70 -8.82 -16.15
C GLN A 248 3.22 -8.38 -16.14
N ALA A 249 2.49 -8.72 -15.07
CA ALA A 249 1.12 -8.29 -14.86
C ALA A 249 1.03 -6.77 -14.71
N ILE A 250 1.94 -6.15 -13.95
CA ILE A 250 1.99 -4.70 -13.79
C ILE A 250 2.20 -4.02 -15.15
N SER A 251 3.19 -4.46 -15.93
CA SER A 251 3.48 -3.90 -17.26
C SER A 251 2.26 -3.97 -18.20
N GLN A 252 1.57 -5.12 -18.24
CA GLN A 252 0.34 -5.28 -19.02
C GLN A 252 -0.78 -4.33 -18.56
N ILE A 253 -0.99 -4.20 -17.26
CA ILE A 253 -2.02 -3.32 -16.69
C ILE A 253 -1.71 -1.85 -17.01
N ILE A 254 -0.46 -1.43 -16.86
CA ILE A 254 -0.01 -0.07 -17.20
C ILE A 254 -0.26 0.23 -18.68
N GLN A 255 0.05 -0.71 -19.59
CA GLN A 255 -0.24 -0.55 -21.02
C GLN A 255 -1.74 -0.39 -21.29
N LYS A 256 -2.58 -1.21 -20.65
CA LYS A 256 -4.04 -1.12 -20.76
C LYS A 256 -4.58 0.20 -20.19
N PHE A 257 -4.05 0.67 -19.06
CA PHE A 257 -4.36 1.99 -18.52
C PHE A 257 -4.01 3.10 -19.50
N HIS A 258 -2.79 3.08 -20.05
CA HIS A 258 -2.36 4.07 -21.04
C HIS A 258 -3.30 4.10 -22.27
N GLN A 259 -3.73 2.94 -22.78
CA GLN A 259 -4.71 2.86 -23.87
C GLN A 259 -6.09 3.38 -23.49
N THR A 260 -6.50 3.18 -22.24
CA THR A 260 -7.82 3.55 -21.72
C THR A 260 -7.94 5.04 -21.41
N MET A 261 -6.84 5.73 -21.11
CA MET A 261 -6.84 7.14 -20.71
C MET A 261 -7.01 8.10 -21.90
N THR A 262 -7.63 9.25 -21.67
CA THR A 262 -7.60 10.37 -22.62
C THR A 262 -6.19 10.93 -22.77
N PRO A 263 -5.89 11.64 -23.87
CA PRO A 263 -4.78 12.59 -23.88
C PRO A 263 -4.83 13.50 -22.64
N ASP A 264 -3.66 13.77 -22.08
CA ASP A 264 -3.41 14.59 -20.90
C ASP A 264 -4.08 14.14 -19.59
N GLY A 265 -4.64 12.92 -19.59
CA GLY A 265 -5.18 12.26 -18.41
C GLY A 265 -4.09 11.86 -17.40
N TYR A 266 -4.49 11.68 -16.14
CA TYR A 266 -3.58 11.39 -15.03
C TYR A 266 -3.76 9.97 -14.49
N LEU A 267 -2.65 9.34 -14.14
CA LEU A 267 -2.58 8.11 -13.36
C LEU A 267 -1.87 8.41 -12.05
N ILE A 268 -2.51 8.05 -10.94
CA ILE A 268 -1.96 8.15 -9.58
C ILE A 268 -1.87 6.74 -9.00
N THR A 269 -0.70 6.40 -8.49
CA THR A 269 -0.42 5.13 -7.82
C THR A 269 -0.04 5.36 -6.37
N GLY A 270 0.05 4.29 -5.59
CA GLY A 270 0.64 4.42 -4.26
C GLY A 270 2.13 4.76 -4.35
N HIS A 271 2.66 5.24 -3.23
CA HIS A 271 4.06 5.61 -3.11
C HIS A 271 4.97 4.45 -3.53
N THR A 272 5.89 4.70 -4.46
CA THR A 272 6.91 3.75 -4.97
C THR A 272 6.43 2.53 -5.76
N GLU A 273 5.13 2.41 -6.05
CA GLU A 273 4.55 1.20 -6.67
C GLU A 273 5.02 0.87 -8.09
N LEU A 274 5.44 1.88 -8.85
CA LEU A 274 5.91 1.71 -10.23
C LEU A 274 7.43 1.92 -10.39
N TYR A 275 8.19 1.94 -9.29
CA TYR A 275 9.62 2.29 -9.33
C TYR A 275 10.47 1.39 -10.25
N ALA A 276 10.13 0.11 -10.36
CA ALA A 276 10.84 -0.87 -11.18
C ALA A 276 10.24 -1.08 -12.59
N GLN A 277 9.22 -0.30 -12.96
CA GLN A 277 8.46 -0.52 -14.19
C GLN A 277 8.87 0.45 -15.29
N ASP A 278 8.77 0.01 -16.54
CA ASP A 278 8.90 0.91 -17.68
C ASP A 278 7.67 1.82 -17.77
N THR A 279 7.84 3.07 -17.36
CA THR A 279 6.82 4.11 -17.44
C THR A 279 7.12 5.16 -18.51
N THR A 280 7.98 4.86 -19.50
CA THR A 280 8.40 5.81 -20.55
C THR A 280 7.26 6.31 -21.42
N GLN A 281 6.16 5.56 -21.51
CA GLN A 281 4.93 6.00 -22.17
C GLN A 281 4.20 7.14 -21.43
N PHE A 282 4.57 7.43 -20.18
CA PHE A 282 4.03 8.54 -19.41
C PHE A 282 5.05 9.65 -19.22
N HIS A 283 4.54 10.88 -19.16
CA HIS A 283 5.28 12.01 -18.65
C HIS A 283 5.13 12.08 -17.13
N LEU A 284 6.24 12.01 -16.41
CA LEU A 284 6.29 12.07 -14.95
C LEU A 284 6.22 13.52 -14.48
N ILE A 285 5.26 13.82 -13.62
CA ILE A 285 5.14 15.12 -12.95
C ILE A 285 5.44 14.90 -11.47
N SER A 286 6.48 15.57 -10.97
CA SER A 286 6.87 15.49 -9.57
C SER A 286 6.19 16.61 -8.78
N PHE A 287 5.48 16.23 -7.72
CA PHE A 287 4.97 17.13 -6.69
C PHE A 287 5.64 16.78 -5.36
N PRO A 288 5.75 17.73 -4.42
CA PRO A 288 6.23 17.43 -3.07
C PRO A 288 5.49 16.26 -2.41
N GLU A 289 4.20 16.11 -2.72
CA GLU A 289 3.31 15.09 -2.17
C GLU A 289 3.36 13.75 -2.90
N SER A 290 3.69 13.70 -4.19
CA SER A 290 3.62 12.48 -5.01
C SER A 290 4.24 12.64 -6.39
N ILE A 291 4.55 11.52 -7.03
CA ILE A 291 4.77 11.44 -8.48
C ILE A 291 3.42 11.14 -9.15
N VAL A 292 3.13 11.84 -10.25
CA VAL A 292 1.91 11.66 -11.07
C VAL A 292 2.32 11.32 -12.50
N TYR A 293 1.65 10.34 -13.09
CA TYR A 293 1.94 9.86 -14.45
C TYR A 293 0.91 10.48 -15.40
N GLN A 294 1.36 11.26 -16.39
CA GLN A 294 0.46 11.90 -17.34
C GLN A 294 0.64 11.30 -18.74
N LYS A 295 -0.47 10.91 -19.39
CA LYS A 295 -0.45 10.52 -20.81
C LYS A 295 -0.33 11.77 -21.65
N ARG A 296 0.77 11.97 -22.41
CA ARG A 296 0.84 13.12 -23.32
C ARG A 296 -0.04 12.90 -24.54
N ALA A 297 -0.65 13.97 -25.04
CA ALA A 297 -1.15 13.97 -26.41
C ALA A 297 0.00 13.61 -27.36
N GLN A 298 -0.19 12.58 -28.20
CA GLN A 298 0.73 12.38 -29.33
C GLN A 298 0.66 13.65 -30.18
N ALA A 299 1.78 14.38 -30.26
CA ALA A 299 1.90 15.45 -31.22
C ALA A 299 1.61 14.83 -32.59
N GLN A 300 0.55 15.27 -33.27
CA GLN A 300 0.32 14.90 -34.65
C GLN A 300 1.61 15.26 -35.41
N SER A 301 2.34 14.23 -35.84
CA SER A 301 3.51 14.41 -36.70
C SER A 301 3.02 14.97 -38.02
N LYS A 302 2.95 16.30 -38.13
CA LYS A 302 2.92 16.97 -39.42
C LYS A 302 4.26 16.66 -40.08
N GLY A 303 4.24 15.72 -41.02
CA GLY A 303 5.41 15.26 -41.74
C GLY A 303 6.18 16.45 -42.33
N HIS A 304 7.48 16.45 -42.10
CA HIS A 304 8.46 17.10 -42.96
C HIS A 304 9.44 15.99 -43.38
N PRO A 305 9.62 15.73 -44.68
CA PRO A 305 10.67 14.84 -45.14
C PRO A 305 11.99 15.57 -44.96
N SER A 306 12.86 15.10 -44.06
CA SER A 306 14.25 15.56 -44.04
C SER A 306 15.04 14.84 -45.14
N PRO A 307 15.92 15.54 -45.88
CA PRO A 307 16.61 14.98 -47.03
C PRO A 307 17.76 14.06 -46.62
N ALA A 308 18.02 13.09 -47.49
CA ALA A 308 19.15 12.19 -47.43
C ALA A 308 20.48 12.94 -47.46
N VAL A 309 21.42 12.55 -46.59
CA VAL A 309 22.85 12.73 -46.84
C VAL A 309 23.57 11.42 -46.49
N SER A 310 24.22 10.90 -47.52
CA SER A 310 24.97 9.67 -47.63
C SER A 310 26.42 9.81 -47.09
N SER A 311 26.89 8.79 -46.36
CA SER A 311 28.21 8.10 -46.42
C SER A 311 29.48 8.93 -46.72
N ASN A 312 30.62 8.87 -46.02
CA ASN A 312 31.40 7.78 -45.41
C ASN A 312 32.61 8.43 -44.71
N VAL A 313 33.16 7.85 -43.63
CA VAL A 313 34.59 7.43 -43.52
C VAL A 313 34.70 6.35 -42.44
N ASN A 314 35.38 5.26 -42.80
CA ASN A 314 35.69 4.05 -42.01
C ASN A 314 36.97 4.18 -41.17
N LEU A 315 37.14 3.18 -40.29
CA LEU A 315 38.37 2.60 -39.69
C LEU A 315 38.78 3.11 -38.29
N LEU A 316 38.59 2.28 -37.25
CA LEU A 316 39.41 1.09 -36.95
C LEU A 316 38.84 0.29 -35.78
N LEU A 317 38.87 -1.03 -35.92
CA LEU A 317 38.43 -2.02 -34.94
C LEU A 317 39.45 -2.23 -33.82
N SER A 318 38.96 -2.44 -32.60
CA SER A 318 39.45 -3.50 -31.71
C SER A 318 38.30 -4.07 -30.88
N THR A 319 38.31 -5.38 -30.71
CA THR A 319 37.19 -6.24 -30.30
C THR A 319 37.36 -6.74 -28.86
N SER A 320 36.30 -6.69 -28.05
CA SER A 320 35.76 -7.77 -27.19
C SER A 320 34.84 -7.24 -26.07
N PRO A 321 33.90 -8.06 -25.55
CA PRO A 321 32.57 -7.63 -25.14
C PRO A 321 32.46 -7.30 -23.64
N ALA A 322 31.66 -6.29 -23.30
CA ALA A 322 31.23 -6.04 -21.92
C ALA A 322 29.72 -6.29 -21.81
N SER A 323 29.37 -7.32 -21.06
CA SER A 323 28.02 -7.65 -20.60
C SER A 323 27.39 -6.48 -19.83
N PRO A 324 26.07 -6.24 -19.93
CA PRO A 324 25.40 -5.27 -19.10
C PRO A 324 25.15 -5.86 -17.69
N LEU A 325 25.83 -5.30 -16.69
CA LEU A 325 25.58 -5.56 -15.27
C LEU A 325 24.22 -4.97 -14.88
N GLY A 326 23.32 -5.85 -14.43
CA GLY A 326 21.98 -5.50 -13.94
C GLY A 326 22.02 -4.62 -12.68
N ARG A 327 21.18 -3.58 -12.66
CA ARG A 327 20.98 -2.73 -11.47
C ARG A 327 19.95 -3.39 -10.55
N SER A 328 20.42 -3.82 -9.38
CA SER A 328 19.59 -4.34 -8.30
C SER A 328 18.97 -3.17 -7.54
N SER A 329 17.68 -3.29 -7.21
CA SER A 329 17.02 -2.38 -6.27
C SER A 329 16.61 -3.18 -5.04
N LEU A 330 17.00 -2.69 -3.87
CA LEU A 330 16.59 -3.19 -2.55
C LEU A 330 16.21 -2.00 -1.66
N PRO A 331 15.39 -2.26 -0.61
CA PRO A 331 14.41 -1.33 -0.08
C PRO A 331 15.01 -0.23 0.78
N ARG A 332 14.34 0.92 0.78
CA ARG A 332 14.45 1.95 1.81
C ARG A 332 14.12 1.33 3.17
N ALA A 333 14.88 1.66 4.22
CA ALA A 333 14.54 1.33 5.60
C ALA A 333 13.07 1.74 5.85
N ALA A 334 12.27 0.80 6.35
CA ALA A 334 10.81 0.84 6.30
C ALA A 334 10.21 2.22 6.64
N GLN A 335 9.35 2.73 5.75
CA GLN A 335 8.27 3.61 6.19
C GLN A 335 7.35 2.78 7.08
N ARG A 336 7.35 3.09 8.38
CA ARG A 336 6.29 2.59 9.28
C ARG A 336 4.95 3.26 8.94
N PRO A 337 3.83 2.66 9.34
CA PRO A 337 2.52 3.27 9.15
C PRO A 337 2.48 4.65 9.81
N THR A 338 2.28 5.72 9.03
CA THR A 338 2.17 7.08 9.56
C THR A 338 1.00 7.18 10.54
N ALA A 339 1.26 7.79 11.67
CA ALA A 339 0.36 7.76 12.80
C ALA A 339 -0.76 8.83 12.75
N ARG A 340 -1.97 8.40 13.14
CA ARG A 340 -3.27 9.07 13.37
C ARG A 340 -3.30 10.13 14.51
N PRO A 341 -4.15 11.18 14.49
CA PRO A 341 -4.45 11.98 15.68
C PRO A 341 -5.41 11.25 16.63
N ALA A 342 -5.22 11.43 17.95
CA ALA A 342 -6.01 10.80 19.01
C ALA A 342 -7.48 11.26 19.04
N ALA A 343 -8.41 10.33 18.84
CA ALA A 343 -9.81 10.48 19.26
C ALA A 343 -10.03 9.66 20.54
N LYS A 344 -10.61 10.28 21.57
CA LYS A 344 -10.96 9.62 22.84
C LYS A 344 -11.90 8.43 22.56
N ALA A 345 -11.48 7.23 22.96
CA ALA A 345 -12.29 6.02 22.82
C ALA A 345 -13.52 6.06 23.75
N PRO A 346 -14.70 5.55 23.32
CA PRO A 346 -15.81 5.29 24.22
C PRO A 346 -15.46 4.12 25.15
N ILE A 347 -15.87 4.24 26.41
CA ILE A 347 -15.86 3.15 27.39
C ILE A 347 -16.97 2.19 26.97
N ASP A 348 -16.61 0.97 26.54
CA ASP A 348 -17.57 -0.11 26.38
C ASP A 348 -17.26 -1.24 27.36
N SER A 349 -18.29 -1.63 28.10
CA SER A 349 -18.23 -2.49 29.26
C SER A 349 -18.33 -3.96 28.85
N SER A 350 -17.23 -4.70 28.99
CA SER A 350 -17.23 -6.17 29.04
C SER A 350 -16.63 -6.62 30.37
N PRO A 351 -17.09 -7.76 30.92
CA PRO A 351 -17.01 -8.05 32.35
C PRO A 351 -15.57 -8.18 32.83
N THR A 352 -15.21 -7.37 33.85
CA THR A 352 -13.91 -7.41 34.50
C THR A 352 -13.81 -8.65 35.40
N LEU A 353 -12.93 -9.58 35.04
CA LEU A 353 -12.50 -10.64 35.95
C LEU A 353 -11.76 -10.01 37.15
N PRO A 354 -11.97 -10.48 38.40
CA PRO A 354 -11.36 -9.88 39.58
C PRO A 354 -9.83 -9.88 39.50
N TRP A 355 -9.21 -8.69 39.62
CA TRP A 355 -7.76 -8.43 39.54
C TRP A 355 -6.87 -9.43 40.33
N ASN A 356 -7.35 -9.90 41.47
CA ASN A 356 -6.63 -10.84 42.33
C ASN A 356 -6.44 -12.24 41.70
N SER A 357 -7.30 -12.63 40.75
CA SER A 357 -7.21 -13.92 40.04
C SER A 357 -6.26 -13.89 38.85
N LEU A 358 -6.05 -12.71 38.24
CA LEU A 358 -5.11 -12.50 37.14
C LEU A 358 -3.66 -12.44 37.62
N LYS A 359 -3.42 -11.82 38.78
CA LYS A 359 -2.07 -11.55 39.31
C LYS A 359 -1.27 -12.84 39.58
N SER A 360 -1.88 -13.88 40.17
CA SER A 360 -1.16 -15.14 40.47
C SER A 360 -0.85 -15.99 39.23
N SER A 361 -1.60 -15.84 38.13
CA SER A 361 -1.36 -16.56 36.86
C SER A 361 -0.28 -15.91 35.98
N LEU A 362 -0.03 -14.60 36.16
CA LEU A 362 0.92 -13.83 35.36
C LEU A 362 2.37 -13.98 35.87
N ASP A 363 2.55 -14.15 37.18
CA ASP A 363 3.88 -14.34 37.79
C ASP A 363 4.60 -15.62 37.32
N HIS A 364 3.87 -16.65 36.88
CA HIS A 364 4.44 -17.87 36.28
C HIS A 364 4.54 -17.82 34.75
N ASN A 365 4.04 -16.77 34.08
CA ASN A 365 3.86 -16.77 32.63
C ASN A 365 4.20 -15.43 31.94
N LEU A 366 5.06 -14.61 32.55
CA LEU A 366 5.49 -13.31 32.01
C LEU A 366 6.07 -13.41 30.60
N GLU A 367 6.93 -14.40 30.34
CA GLU A 367 7.56 -14.60 29.02
C GLU A 367 6.51 -14.94 27.94
N ALA A 368 5.49 -15.75 28.28
CA ALA A 368 4.40 -16.07 27.35
C ALA A 368 3.49 -14.86 27.14
N ALA A 369 3.22 -14.08 28.19
CA ALA A 369 2.43 -12.86 28.08
C ALA A 369 3.13 -11.80 27.21
N LEU A 370 4.46 -11.68 27.33
CA LEU A 370 5.26 -10.83 26.45
C LEU A 370 5.24 -11.32 25.01
N LYS A 371 5.41 -12.63 24.77
CA LYS A 371 5.32 -13.21 23.42
C LYS A 371 3.94 -12.99 22.79
N ASP A 372 2.87 -13.11 23.58
CA ASP A 372 1.50 -12.86 23.17
C ASP A 372 1.31 -11.38 22.80
N ALA A 373 1.78 -10.45 23.64
CA ALA A 373 1.75 -9.01 23.34
C ALA A 373 2.58 -8.65 22.08
N GLU A 374 3.76 -9.27 21.89
CA GLU A 374 4.58 -9.10 20.68
C GLU A 374 3.91 -9.71 19.44
N ALA A 375 3.24 -10.86 19.58
CA ALA A 375 2.49 -11.47 18.48
C ALA A 375 1.32 -10.58 18.06
N LEU A 376 0.59 -10.00 19.02
CA LEU A 376 -0.47 -9.02 18.75
C LEU A 376 0.09 -7.77 18.04
N LEU A 377 1.27 -7.28 18.46
CA LEU A 377 1.94 -6.17 17.79
C LEU A 377 2.32 -6.52 16.34
N LYS A 378 2.86 -7.73 16.10
CA LYS A 378 3.23 -8.23 14.76
C LYS A 378 2.01 -8.50 13.86
N GLN A 379 0.88 -8.87 14.46
CA GLN A 379 -0.41 -9.03 13.78
C GLN A 379 -1.17 -7.71 13.65
N GLU A 380 -0.56 -6.59 14.02
CA GLU A 380 -1.12 -5.24 13.95
C GLU A 380 -2.40 -5.02 14.80
N ALA A 381 -2.67 -5.93 15.73
CA ALA A 381 -3.74 -5.83 16.73
C ALA A 381 -3.32 -4.87 17.87
N TYR A 382 -3.06 -3.60 17.53
CA TYR A 382 -2.39 -2.64 18.42
C TYR A 382 -3.16 -2.34 19.71
N THR A 383 -4.48 -2.23 19.67
CA THR A 383 -5.31 -2.01 20.87
C THR A 383 -5.15 -3.18 21.86
N SER A 384 -5.26 -4.41 21.36
CA SER A 384 -5.06 -5.62 22.16
C SER A 384 -3.62 -5.75 22.65
N ALA A 385 -2.63 -5.39 21.83
CA ALA A 385 -1.22 -5.35 22.24
C ALA A 385 -0.99 -4.35 23.38
N ILE A 386 -1.63 -3.17 23.33
CA ILE A 386 -1.56 -2.15 24.38
C ILE A 386 -2.25 -2.64 25.66
N GLU A 387 -3.44 -3.21 25.56
CA GLU A 387 -4.17 -3.77 26.71
C GLU A 387 -3.35 -4.87 27.38
N ARG A 388 -2.79 -5.78 26.57
CA ARG A 388 -1.95 -6.87 27.07
C ARG A 388 -0.68 -6.35 27.73
N ALA A 389 0.00 -5.39 27.09
CA ALA A 389 1.18 -4.74 27.66
C ALA A 389 0.86 -3.99 28.97
N LYS A 390 -0.28 -3.30 29.05
CA LYS A 390 -0.75 -2.62 30.27
C LYS A 390 -0.96 -3.58 31.42
N VAL A 391 -1.57 -4.74 31.16
CA VAL A 391 -1.72 -5.79 32.17
C VAL A 391 -0.34 -6.24 32.66
N ILE A 392 0.62 -6.44 31.75
CA ILE A 392 1.98 -6.87 32.09
C ILE A 392 2.70 -5.85 32.96
N PHE A 393 2.77 -4.57 32.57
CA PHE A 393 3.52 -3.60 33.36
C PHE A 393 2.76 -3.09 34.61
N SER A 394 1.44 -3.32 34.70
CA SER A 394 0.71 -3.11 35.96
C SER A 394 1.07 -4.17 37.02
N ALA A 395 1.38 -5.39 36.57
CA ALA A 395 1.90 -6.46 37.42
C ALA A 395 3.43 -6.36 37.63
N HIS A 396 4.17 -5.92 36.60
CA HIS A 396 5.63 -5.81 36.57
C HIS A 396 6.07 -4.43 36.07
N PRO A 397 6.08 -3.38 36.92
CA PRO A 397 6.41 -2.00 36.53
C PRO A 397 7.82 -1.79 35.95
N HIS A 398 8.72 -2.75 36.16
CA HIS A 398 10.09 -2.71 35.63
C HIS A 398 10.26 -3.52 34.32
N CYS A 399 9.18 -4.05 33.74
CA CYS A 399 9.23 -4.82 32.50
C CYS A 399 9.31 -3.91 31.27
N ASP A 400 10.50 -3.39 30.95
CA ASP A 400 10.70 -2.42 29.87
C ASP A 400 10.29 -2.96 28.47
N LYS A 401 10.32 -4.28 28.26
CA LYS A 401 9.78 -4.92 27.04
C LYS A 401 8.30 -4.61 26.84
N ALA A 402 7.48 -4.66 27.89
CA ALA A 402 6.05 -4.35 27.80
C ALA A 402 5.83 -2.86 27.47
N TYR A 403 6.62 -1.95 28.06
CA TYR A 403 6.60 -0.53 27.70
C TYR A 403 6.98 -0.30 26.23
N LYS A 404 8.02 -0.98 25.73
CA LYS A 404 8.44 -0.90 24.32
C LYS A 404 7.36 -1.40 23.36
N ILE A 405 6.68 -2.50 23.68
CA ILE A 405 5.57 -3.05 22.88
C ILE A 405 4.41 -2.05 22.83
N ALA A 406 4.00 -1.51 23.99
CA ALA A 406 2.95 -0.50 24.05
C ALA A 406 3.35 0.78 23.29
N ALA A 407 4.59 1.26 23.45
CA ALA A 407 5.09 2.43 22.74
C ALA A 407 5.10 2.21 21.21
N HIS A 408 5.53 1.05 20.73
CA HIS A 408 5.44 0.67 19.32
C HIS A 408 4.00 0.65 18.83
N ALA A 409 3.08 0.04 19.58
CA ALA A 409 1.68 -0.02 19.22
C ALA A 409 1.05 1.39 19.18
N TYR A 410 1.35 2.25 20.16
CA TYR A 410 0.92 3.64 20.15
C TYR A 410 1.49 4.42 18.97
N ALA A 411 2.78 4.24 18.65
CA ALA A 411 3.43 4.86 17.50
C ALA A 411 2.79 4.41 16.19
N ASN A 412 2.53 3.12 15.98
CA ASN A 412 1.85 2.63 14.78
C ASN A 412 0.38 3.11 14.70
N MET A 413 -0.25 3.38 15.83
CA MET A 413 -1.65 3.81 15.89
C MET A 413 -1.87 5.30 15.66
N GLY A 414 -0.87 6.15 15.90
CA GLY A 414 -1.12 7.60 15.94
C GLY A 414 -0.56 8.38 17.07
N ASN A 415 -0.48 7.69 18.18
CA ASN A 415 -0.55 8.28 19.48
C ASN A 415 0.88 8.59 19.91
N TYR A 416 1.53 9.49 19.18
CA TYR A 416 2.93 9.84 19.35
C TYR A 416 3.23 10.37 20.74
N ASP A 417 2.33 11.14 21.34
CA ASP A 417 2.51 11.66 22.70
C ASP A 417 2.59 10.52 23.73
N GLN A 418 1.65 9.56 23.64
CA GLN A 418 1.65 8.38 24.50
C GLN A 418 2.87 7.49 24.24
N ALA A 419 3.26 7.32 22.97
CA ALA A 419 4.45 6.57 22.61
C ALA A 419 5.72 7.23 23.19
N LYS A 420 5.89 8.55 22.99
CA LYS A 420 7.02 9.34 23.52
C LYS A 420 7.06 9.28 25.04
N GLN A 421 5.92 9.40 25.73
CA GLN A 421 5.85 9.27 27.20
C GLN A 421 6.33 7.91 27.70
N LEU A 422 5.90 6.81 27.07
CA LEU A 422 6.34 5.47 27.46
C LEU A 422 7.84 5.27 27.15
N CYS A 423 8.32 5.77 26.01
CA CYS A 423 9.75 5.79 25.68
C CYS A 423 10.57 6.54 26.74
N GLN A 424 10.11 7.72 27.16
CA GLN A 424 10.78 8.51 28.21
C GLN A 424 10.83 7.76 29.54
N GLN A 425 9.77 7.06 29.92
CA GLN A 425 9.79 6.23 31.13
C GLN A 425 10.83 5.11 31.06
N VAL A 426 10.96 4.45 29.91
CA VAL A 426 12.02 3.45 29.70
C VAL A 426 13.40 4.10 29.76
N LEU A 427 13.60 5.26 29.12
CA LEU A 427 14.88 5.97 29.11
C LEU A 427 15.29 6.53 30.49
N GLN A 428 14.35 6.87 31.36
CA GLN A 428 14.65 7.24 32.75
C GLN A 428 15.32 6.10 33.52
N ARG A 429 14.95 4.85 33.21
CA ARG A 429 15.54 3.64 33.82
C ARG A 429 16.75 3.14 33.04
N GLN A 430 16.70 3.25 31.72
CA GLN A 430 17.74 2.79 30.79
C GLN A 430 18.16 3.92 29.84
N PRO A 431 18.99 4.87 30.29
CA PRO A 431 19.39 6.03 29.47
C PRO A 431 20.16 5.69 28.19
N MET A 432 20.71 4.48 28.10
CA MET A 432 21.52 3.97 26.98
C MET A 432 20.74 3.00 26.07
N ASN A 433 19.41 2.93 26.19
CA ASN A 433 18.61 1.99 25.42
C ASN A 433 18.47 2.41 23.94
N VAL A 434 19.27 1.77 23.08
CA VAL A 434 19.34 2.04 21.63
C VAL A 434 17.99 1.83 20.94
N ASP A 435 17.26 0.76 21.27
CA ASP A 435 15.98 0.43 20.66
C ASP A 435 14.93 1.55 20.87
N ILE A 436 14.95 2.17 22.05
CA ILE A 436 14.01 3.25 22.37
C ILE A 436 14.40 4.55 21.66
N TYR A 437 15.70 4.86 21.55
CA TYR A 437 16.13 5.98 20.71
C TYR A 437 15.78 5.75 19.25
N TYR A 438 15.86 4.51 18.75
CA TYR A 438 15.48 4.18 17.39
C TYR A 438 13.98 4.38 17.16
N LEU A 439 13.13 3.92 18.08
CA LEU A 439 11.70 4.18 18.03
C LEU A 439 11.39 5.70 18.07
N LEU A 440 12.10 6.48 18.88
CA LEU A 440 11.94 7.94 18.94
C LEU A 440 12.38 8.64 17.64
N ALA A 441 13.46 8.17 17.01
CA ALA A 441 13.88 8.65 15.69
C ALA A 441 12.79 8.40 14.64
N GLN A 442 12.23 7.19 14.60
CA GLN A 442 11.15 6.82 13.69
C GLN A 442 9.90 7.69 13.91
N ILE A 443 9.50 7.90 15.16
CA ILE A 443 8.39 8.81 15.50
C ILE A 443 8.67 10.24 15.00
N ALA A 444 9.89 10.75 15.19
CA ALA A 444 10.25 12.09 14.73
C ALA A 444 10.23 12.18 13.19
N GLU A 445 10.69 11.16 12.47
CA GLU A 445 10.60 11.11 11.00
C GLU A 445 9.14 11.10 10.52
N ASP A 446 8.27 10.31 11.17
CA ASP A 446 6.84 10.27 10.82
C ASP A 446 6.12 11.61 11.08
N GLN A 447 6.66 12.43 11.98
CA GLN A 447 6.20 13.79 12.25
C GLN A 447 6.89 14.86 11.37
N ASN A 448 7.79 14.46 10.45
CA ASN A 448 8.65 15.33 9.66
C ASN A 448 9.60 16.22 10.49
N GLU A 449 9.91 15.81 11.72
CA GLU A 449 10.85 16.48 12.63
C GLU A 449 12.29 15.99 12.34
N PHE A 450 12.79 16.21 11.12
CA PHE A 450 14.05 15.60 10.64
C PHE A 450 15.30 15.97 11.46
N GLU A 451 15.37 17.17 12.04
CA GLU A 451 16.48 17.54 12.93
C GLU A 451 16.46 16.71 14.22
N ILE A 452 15.27 16.53 14.82
CA ILE A 452 15.09 15.73 16.03
C ILE A 452 15.40 14.25 15.73
N ALA A 453 14.96 13.74 14.58
CA ALA A 453 15.30 12.40 14.12
C ALA A 453 16.83 12.23 14.00
N LYS A 454 17.52 13.16 13.33
CA LYS A 454 18.99 13.12 13.20
C LYS A 454 19.68 13.12 14.56
N ASP A 455 19.19 13.86 15.55
CA ASP A 455 19.78 13.89 16.89
C ASP A 455 19.66 12.54 17.60
N TYR A 456 18.50 11.88 17.51
CA TYR A 456 18.33 10.52 18.03
C TYR A 456 19.20 9.50 17.28
N LEU A 457 19.25 9.56 15.95
CA LEU A 457 20.08 8.66 15.15
C LEU A 457 21.58 8.84 15.43
N ARG A 458 22.06 10.08 15.57
CA ARG A 458 23.44 10.36 15.99
C ARG A 458 23.72 9.81 17.38
N LYS A 459 22.77 9.94 18.31
CA LYS A 459 22.89 9.35 19.64
C LYS A 459 23.01 7.83 19.57
N ILE A 460 22.22 7.17 18.73
CA ILE A 460 22.35 5.72 18.48
C ILE A 460 23.74 5.38 17.97
N THR A 461 24.26 6.09 16.96
CA THR A 461 25.60 5.82 16.42
C THR A 461 26.72 6.00 17.44
N TYR A 462 26.51 6.83 18.47
CA TYR A 462 27.44 6.99 19.60
C TYR A 462 27.34 5.85 20.61
N LEU A 463 26.12 5.40 20.90
CA LEU A 463 25.84 4.33 21.87
C LEU A 463 26.20 2.94 21.33
N ASP A 464 25.88 2.70 20.06
CA ASP A 464 26.14 1.47 19.34
C ASP A 464 26.60 1.79 17.91
N HIS A 465 27.92 1.74 17.74
CA HIS A 465 28.57 1.98 16.47
C HIS A 465 28.28 0.87 15.44
N SER A 466 27.73 -0.28 15.86
CA SER A 466 27.35 -1.39 14.98
C SER A 466 25.91 -1.32 14.49
N PHE A 467 25.13 -0.34 14.94
CA PHE A 467 23.72 -0.20 14.60
C PHE A 467 23.52 0.33 13.16
N VAL A 468 23.51 -0.58 12.19
CA VAL A 468 23.48 -0.29 10.75
C VAL A 468 22.33 0.65 10.36
N ASN A 469 21.13 0.42 10.87
CA ASN A 469 19.93 1.17 10.46
C ASN A 469 20.06 2.67 10.74
N ALA A 470 20.77 3.07 11.80
CA ALA A 470 20.94 4.49 12.10
C ALA A 470 21.75 5.23 11.02
N TYR A 471 22.77 4.57 10.45
CA TYR A 471 23.56 5.15 9.35
C TYR A 471 22.75 5.19 8.04
N LEU A 472 21.93 4.17 7.77
CA LEU A 472 21.05 4.12 6.60
C LEU A 472 19.99 5.22 6.65
N ASP A 473 19.38 5.45 7.81
CA ASP A 473 18.35 6.47 8.01
C ASP A 473 18.96 7.87 7.95
N LEU A 474 20.13 8.10 8.58
CA LEU A 474 20.87 9.35 8.44
C LEU A 474 21.25 9.65 6.98
N ALA A 475 21.71 8.64 6.22
CA ALA A 475 22.02 8.82 4.81
C ALA A 475 20.78 9.23 4.00
N THR A 476 19.63 8.63 4.30
CA THR A 476 18.35 8.94 3.64
C THR A 476 17.90 10.37 3.94
N ILE A 477 18.03 10.82 5.19
CA ILE A 477 17.69 12.19 5.58
C ILE A 477 18.63 13.20 4.88
N TYR A 478 19.94 12.98 4.90
CA TYR A 478 20.89 13.87 4.24
C TYR A 478 20.73 13.91 2.71
N GLU A 479 20.31 12.80 2.08
CA GLU A 479 20.03 12.75 0.65
C GLU A 479 18.87 13.67 0.29
N ARG A 480 17.81 13.69 1.11
CA ARG A 480 16.66 14.60 0.95
C ARG A 480 17.02 16.06 1.16
N GLU A 481 17.93 16.33 2.09
CA GLU A 481 18.43 17.69 2.36
C GLU A 481 19.49 18.14 1.35
N HIS A 482 19.73 17.37 0.28
CA HIS A 482 20.74 17.66 -0.73
C HIS A 482 22.15 17.89 -0.15
N GLN A 483 22.53 17.09 0.86
CA GLN A 483 23.86 17.13 1.49
C GLN A 483 24.70 15.91 1.03
N PRO A 484 25.31 15.95 -0.17
CA PRO A 484 25.95 14.77 -0.78
C PRO A 484 27.14 14.24 0.02
N GLU A 485 27.97 15.13 0.59
CA GLU A 485 29.13 14.72 1.40
C GLU A 485 28.72 13.92 2.64
N LYS A 486 27.71 14.40 3.37
CA LYS A 486 27.20 13.70 4.56
C LYS A 486 26.47 12.41 4.19
N THR A 487 25.70 12.43 3.09
CA THR A 487 25.05 11.24 2.55
C THR A 487 26.08 10.15 2.27
N GLN A 488 27.14 10.47 1.51
CA GLN A 488 28.18 9.52 1.15
C GLN A 488 28.93 9.01 2.38
N LYS A 489 29.22 9.90 3.35
CA LYS A 489 29.87 9.53 4.61
C LYS A 489 29.02 8.55 5.43
N MET A 490 27.71 8.74 5.51
CA MET A 490 26.84 7.81 6.24
C MET A 490 26.72 6.46 5.51
N ARG A 491 26.65 6.49 4.17
CA ARG A 491 26.64 5.26 3.36
C ARG A 491 27.92 4.44 3.51
N SER A 492 29.09 5.08 3.56
CA SER A 492 30.36 4.37 3.71
C SER A 492 30.46 3.68 5.08
N TYR A 493 30.01 4.33 6.16
CA TYR A 493 29.91 3.67 7.47
C TYR A 493 28.93 2.50 7.48
N ALA A 494 27.74 2.67 6.90
CA ALA A 494 26.80 1.57 6.76
C ALA A 494 27.42 0.40 5.97
N LEU A 495 28.13 0.67 4.87
CA LEU A 495 28.75 -0.35 4.04
C LEU A 495 29.85 -1.13 4.77
N ASP A 496 30.70 -0.44 5.56
CA ASP A 496 31.73 -1.09 6.39
C ASP A 496 31.10 -2.06 7.39
N LEU A 497 30.04 -1.64 8.08
CA LEU A 497 29.33 -2.50 9.04
C LEU A 497 28.63 -3.67 8.33
N LEU A 498 27.94 -3.40 7.23
CA LEU A 498 27.28 -4.41 6.41
C LEU A 498 28.26 -5.46 5.91
N SER A 499 29.50 -5.08 5.57
CA SER A 499 30.54 -6.01 5.10
C SER A 499 30.93 -7.08 6.13
N LYS A 500 30.74 -6.77 7.42
CA LYS A 500 31.08 -7.63 8.56
C LYS A 500 29.95 -8.60 8.94
N LEU A 501 28.76 -8.45 8.35
CA LEU A 501 27.59 -9.29 8.64
C LEU A 501 27.41 -10.41 7.58
N PRO A 502 26.89 -11.59 7.99
CA PRO A 502 26.44 -12.61 7.05
C PRO A 502 25.41 -12.06 6.05
N PRO A 503 25.49 -12.38 4.75
CA PRO A 503 24.63 -11.81 3.71
C PRO A 503 23.12 -12.02 3.93
N ASP A 504 22.73 -13.07 4.63
CA ASP A 504 21.37 -13.47 4.98
C ASP A 504 20.84 -12.82 6.27
N THR A 505 21.68 -12.05 6.98
CA THR A 505 21.28 -11.34 8.20
C THR A 505 20.16 -10.34 7.88
N VAL A 506 18.97 -10.57 8.41
CA VAL A 506 17.82 -9.66 8.26
C VAL A 506 18.04 -8.45 9.16
N LEU A 507 18.09 -7.26 8.57
CA LEU A 507 18.31 -5.99 9.28
C LEU A 507 17.00 -5.26 9.61
N ASP A 508 15.94 -5.59 8.89
CA ASP A 508 14.61 -5.04 9.09
C ASP A 508 13.58 -6.17 9.06
N ILE A 509 12.95 -6.38 10.21
CA ILE A 509 11.93 -7.41 10.42
C ILE A 509 10.64 -7.15 9.62
N HIS A 510 10.39 -5.92 9.19
CA HIS A 510 9.19 -5.53 8.45
C HIS A 510 9.38 -5.65 6.94
N SER A 511 10.54 -5.24 6.40
CA SER A 511 10.84 -5.40 4.97
C SER A 511 11.46 -6.75 4.62
N GLY A 512 12.03 -7.45 5.61
CA GLY A 512 12.79 -8.69 5.40
C GLY A 512 14.13 -8.47 4.69
N THR A 513 14.59 -7.21 4.58
CA THR A 513 15.79 -6.87 3.83
C THR A 513 17.05 -7.39 4.54
N THR A 514 17.93 -8.03 3.78
CA THR A 514 19.16 -8.62 4.32
C THR A 514 20.38 -7.69 4.21
N ALA A 515 21.44 -8.00 4.96
CA ALA A 515 22.69 -7.27 4.92
C ALA A 515 23.38 -7.35 3.54
N GLY A 516 23.31 -8.51 2.87
CA GLY A 516 23.83 -8.67 1.50
C GLY A 516 23.08 -7.79 0.51
N GLN A 517 21.76 -7.72 0.66
CA GLN A 517 20.91 -6.87 -0.15
C GLN A 517 21.25 -5.37 -0.03
N TRP A 518 21.44 -4.89 1.20
CA TRP A 518 21.85 -3.50 1.43
C TRP A 518 23.26 -3.20 0.91
N ARG A 519 24.20 -4.16 1.03
CA ARG A 519 25.58 -4.03 0.55
C ARG A 519 25.63 -3.82 -0.96
N ASP A 520 24.94 -4.69 -1.71
CA ASP A 520 24.88 -4.62 -3.17
C ASP A 520 24.28 -3.29 -3.65
N HIS A 521 23.26 -2.80 -2.94
CA HIS A 521 22.61 -1.53 -3.26
C HIS A 521 23.52 -0.32 -3.05
N LEU A 522 24.21 -0.25 -1.90
CA LEU A 522 25.10 0.87 -1.59
C LEU A 522 26.32 0.90 -2.52
N GLN A 523 26.87 -0.27 -2.89
CA GLN A 523 28.01 -0.38 -3.82
C GLN A 523 27.65 0.10 -5.23
N LYS A 524 26.47 -0.30 -5.76
CA LYS A 524 26.02 0.15 -7.09
C LYS A 524 25.75 1.66 -7.17
N ARG A 525 25.39 2.29 -6.05
CA ARG A 525 25.20 3.75 -5.98
C ARG A 525 26.51 4.53 -5.86
N SER A 526 27.53 3.98 -5.20
CA SER A 526 28.86 4.60 -5.16
C SER A 526 29.58 4.57 -6.51
N GLU A 527 29.28 3.62 -7.37
CA GLU A 527 29.85 3.54 -8.74
C GLU A 527 29.10 4.42 -9.76
N ALA A 528 27.90 4.89 -9.41
CA ALA A 528 27.02 5.68 -10.27
C ALA A 528 27.02 7.20 -9.95
N SER A 529 27.72 7.60 -8.88
CA SER A 529 27.94 8.99 -8.46
C SER A 529 29.38 9.38 -8.75
#